data_AF-A0A925KHV0-F1
#
_entry.id   AF-A0A925KHV0-F1
#
_cell.length_a   1.000
_cell.length_b   1.000
_cell.length_c   1.000
_cell.angle_alpha   90.00
_cell.angle_beta   90.00
_cell.angle_gamma   90.00
#
_symmetry.space_group_name_H-M   'P 1'
#
loop_
_entity.id
_entity.type
_entity.pdbx_description
1 polymer ?
#
loop_
_entity_poly.entity_id
_entity_poly.type
_entity_poly.pdbx_seq_one_letter_code
_entity_poly.pdbx_strand_id
1 'polypeptide(L)' 'HYRRWPARVAAVDTAAAFAAAQDHVKPEALTVIAVGDLAKVRAQIEALGLGAVELRDADGRLAP' A
#
# COMPACT_ATOMS: atom_id res chain seq x y z
N HIS A 1 -8.43 11.57 27.99
CA HIS A 1 -7.90 11.13 26.69
C HIS A 1 -8.93 11.33 25.56
N TYR A 2 -10.14 10.75 25.64
CA TYR A 2 -11.14 10.75 24.57
C TYR A 2 -11.81 12.11 24.24
N ARG A 3 -11.83 13.07 25.18
CA ARG A 3 -12.48 14.39 24.95
C ARG A 3 -11.81 15.28 23.88
N ARG A 4 -10.52 15.05 23.58
CA ARG A 4 -9.72 15.89 22.65
C ARG A 4 -9.55 15.27 21.26
N TRP A 5 -9.84 13.98 21.10
CA TRP A 5 -9.64 13.27 19.85
C TRP A 5 -10.52 13.78 18.70
N PRO A 6 -11.84 14.02 18.90
CA PRO A 6 -12.70 14.48 17.81
C PRO A 6 -12.23 15.81 17.20
N ALA A 7 -11.86 16.78 18.04
CA ALA A 7 -11.37 18.08 17.59
C ALA A 7 -10.05 17.98 16.81
N ARG A 8 -9.17 17.04 17.19
CA ARG A 8 -7.89 16.82 16.49
C ARG A 8 -8.08 16.20 15.11
N VAL A 9 -8.98 15.23 14.97
CA VAL A 9 -9.27 14.61 13.67
C VAL A 9 -10.01 15.59 12.76
N ALA A 10 -10.96 16.36 13.28
CA ALA A 10 -11.70 17.36 12.52
C ALA A 10 -10.82 18.52 12.01
N ALA A 11 -9.68 18.77 12.65
CA ALA A 11 -8.73 19.80 12.25
C ALA A 11 -7.75 19.34 11.15
N VAL A 12 -7.77 18.07 10.73
CA VAL A 12 -6.91 17.59 9.63
C VAL A 12 -7.47 18.09 8.31
N ASP A 13 -6.72 18.98 7.66
CA ASP A 13 -7.01 19.45 6.31
C ASP A 13 -6.15 18.74 5.25
N THR A 14 -6.35 19.11 3.99
CA THR A 14 -5.63 18.50 2.86
C THR A 14 -4.14 18.78 2.90
N ALA A 15 -3.72 19.96 3.37
CA ALA A 15 -2.31 20.35 3.46
C ALA A 15 -1.60 19.52 4.54
N ALA A 16 -2.21 19.37 5.71
CA ALA A 16 -1.71 18.54 6.79
C ALA A 16 -1.60 17.06 6.38
N ALA A 17 -2.60 16.53 5.66
CA ALA A 17 -2.58 15.17 5.15
C ALA A 17 -1.45 14.96 4.12
N PHE A 18 -1.26 15.91 3.20
CA PHE A 18 -0.21 15.84 2.19
C PHE A 18 1.20 15.97 2.79
N ALA A 19 1.38 16.84 3.80
CA ALA A 19 2.64 16.93 4.54
C ALA A 19 2.98 15.61 5.24
N ALA A 20 2.02 15.03 5.97
CA ALA A 20 2.20 13.73 6.62
C ALA A 20 2.50 12.60 5.61
N ALA A 21 1.90 12.65 4.42
CA ALA A 21 2.19 11.68 3.36
C ALA A 21 3.65 11.78 2.90
N GLN A 22 4.19 12.99 2.70
CA GLN A 22 5.59 13.19 2.34
C GLN A 22 6.56 12.73 3.43
N ASP A 23 6.19 12.93 4.70
CA ASP A 23 7.06 12.57 5.84
C ASP A 23 7.08 11.06 6.14
N HIS A 24 5.99 10.36 5.83
CA HIS A 24 5.77 8.99 6.30
C HIS A 24 5.60 7.93 5.20
N VAL A 25 5.10 8.31 4.03
CA VAL A 25 4.97 7.37 2.91
C VAL A 25 6.30 7.33 2.16
N LYS A 26 6.93 6.15 2.15
CA LYS A 26 8.17 5.89 1.42
C LYS A 26 7.84 5.00 0.22
N PRO A 27 7.68 5.55 -0.99
CA PRO A 27 7.30 4.76 -2.18
C PRO A 27 8.23 3.57 -2.43
N GLU A 28 9.51 3.73 -2.13
CA GLU A 28 10.56 2.73 -2.36
C GLU A 28 10.50 1.55 -1.36
N ALA A 29 9.77 1.71 -0.25
CA ALA A 29 9.58 0.70 0.78
C ALA A 29 8.14 0.15 0.78
N LEU A 30 7.36 0.44 -0.26
CA LEU A 30 5.97 0.03 -0.37
C LEU A 30 5.88 -1.40 -0.93
N THR A 31 5.20 -2.28 -0.21
CA THR A 31 4.92 -3.65 -0.66
C THR A 31 3.51 -3.75 -1.22
N VAL A 32 3.39 -4.12 -2.49
CA VAL A 32 2.09 -4.39 -3.12
C VAL A 32 1.84 -5.89 -3.17
N ILE A 33 0.71 -6.32 -2.60
CA ILE A 33 0.27 -7.72 -2.62
C ILE A 33 -1.04 -7.78 -3.39
N ALA A 34 -1.04 -8.51 -4.49
CA ALA A 34 -2.24 -8.79 -5.28
C ALA A 34 -2.60 -10.27 -5.15
N VAL A 35 -3.86 -10.55 -4.83
CA VAL A 35 -4.36 -11.92 -4.62
C VAL A 35 -5.47 -12.20 -5.63
N GLY A 36 -5.35 -13.30 -6.37
CA GLY A 36 -6.35 -13.70 -7.37
C GLY A 36 -5.87 -14.81 -8.28
N ASP A 37 -6.59 -15.00 -9.38
CA ASP A 37 -6.22 -15.92 -10.45
C ASP A 37 -4.98 -15.41 -11.19
N LEU A 38 -3.87 -16.12 -11.05
CA LEU A 38 -2.57 -15.74 -11.63
C LEU A 38 -2.66 -15.46 -13.13
N ALA A 39 -3.46 -16.25 -13.87
CA ALA A 39 -3.60 -16.09 -15.31
C ALA A 39 -4.26 -14.76 -15.71
N LYS A 40 -5.01 -14.13 -14.80
CA LYS A 40 -5.71 -12.87 -15.03
C LYS A 40 -4.93 -11.67 -14.50
N VAL A 41 -4.27 -11.81 -13.35
CA VAL A 41 -3.67 -10.66 -12.64
C VAL A 41 -2.22 -10.39 -13.05
N ARG A 42 -1.48 -11.41 -13.52
CA ARG A 42 -0.04 -11.28 -13.77
C ARG A 42 0.32 -10.14 -14.73
N ALA A 43 -0.33 -10.11 -15.89
CA ALA A 43 -0.07 -9.08 -16.90
C ALA A 43 -0.39 -7.67 -16.40
N GLN A 44 -1.42 -7.52 -15.57
CA GLN A 44 -1.80 -6.23 -15.00
C GLN A 44 -0.78 -5.76 -13.97
N ILE A 45 -0.26 -6.65 -13.13
CA ILE A 45 0.77 -6.33 -12.14
C ILE A 45 2.08 -5.95 -12.82
N GLU A 46 2.52 -6.74 -13.82
CA GLU A 46 3.73 -6.45 -14.58
C GLU A 46 3.62 -5.10 -15.32
N ALA A 47 2.45 -4.77 -15.85
CA ALA A 47 2.20 -3.48 -16.50
C ALA A 47 2.27 -2.26 -15.57
N LEU A 48 2.09 -2.44 -14.25
CA LEU A 48 2.21 -1.35 -13.28
C LEU A 48 3.68 -0.93 -13.05
N GLY A 49 4.65 -1.76 -13.43
CA GLY A 49 6.08 -1.40 -13.36
C GLY A 49 6.60 -1.11 -11.95
N LEU A 50 6.00 -1.72 -10.92
CA LEU A 50 6.30 -1.45 -9.50
C LEU A 50 7.54 -2.20 -8.96
N GLY A 51 8.40 -2.68 -9.86
CA GLY A 51 9.60 -3.45 -9.53
C GLY A 51 9.45 -4.96 -9.78
N ALA A 52 10.29 -5.76 -9.12
CA ALA A 52 10.31 -7.20 -9.29
C ALA A 52 9.07 -7.86 -8.67
N VAL A 53 8.45 -8.78 -9.41
CA VAL A 53 7.25 -9.51 -8.97
C VAL A 53 7.68 -10.87 -8.42
N GLU A 54 7.35 -11.14 -7.16
CA GLU A 54 7.48 -12.46 -6.53
C GLU A 54 6.15 -13.20 -6.58
N LEU A 55 6.15 -14.44 -7.08
CA LEU A 55 4.98 -15.31 -6.97
C LEU A 55 5.01 -16.02 -5.61
N ARG A 56 3.89 -15.95 -4.89
CA ARG A 56 3.71 -16.68 -3.63
C ARG A 56 2.49 -17.57 -3.68
N ASP A 57 2.58 -18.74 -3.06
CA ASP A 57 1.47 -19.67 -2.91
C ASP A 57 0.47 -19.20 -1.83
N ALA A 58 -0.58 -19.99 -1.63
CA ALA A 58 -1.64 -19.68 -0.65
C ALA A 58 -1.13 -19.63 0.81
N ASP A 59 0.01 -20.26 1.10
CA ASP A 59 0.65 -20.24 2.41
C ASP A 59 1.70 -19.12 2.53
N GLY A 60 1.88 -18.32 1.47
CA GLY A 60 2.85 -17.22 1.41
C GLY A 60 4.29 -17.65 1.16
N ARG A 61 4.53 -18.92 0.80
CA ARG A 61 5.85 -19.41 0.37
C ARG A 61 6.13 -18.99 -1.06
N LEU A 62 7.41 -18.84 -1.40
CA LEU A 62 7.82 -18.59 -2.77
C LEU A 62 7.37 -19.77 -3.64
N ALA A 63 6.56 -19.48 -4.65
CA ALA A 63 6.15 -20.45 -5.64
C ALA A 63 7.31 -20.68 -6.64
N PRO A 64 7.48 -21.91 -7.15
CA PRO A 64 8.47 -22.21 -8.20
C PRO A 64 8.15 -21.54 -9.53
#